data_AF-A0A1A2AX17-F1
#
_entry.id   AF-A0A1A2AX17-F1
#
_cell.length_a   1.000
_cell.length_b   1.000
_cell.length_c   1.000
_cell.angle_alpha   90.00
_cell.angle_beta   90.00
_cell.angle_gamma   90.00
#
_symmetry.space_group_name_H-M   'P 1'
#
loop_
_entity.id
_entity.type
_entity.pdbx_description
1 polymer ?
#
loop_
_entity_poly.entity_id
_entity_poly.type
_entity_poly.pdbx_seq_one_letter_code
_entity_poly.pdbx_strand_id
1 'polypeptide(L)'
;MDAQGYCMRWRDNAERRGVAAHVVAEIARRHDVTAARFGVLQGMAELEDPHGKSFFLIPPYADGARARDAALMTYILNADTGYGKRGGRPTDFPATPYSAAEVTRIMFRQNANRWSYCRDVPFVHRNGGRLVATPNGMLMGLGGNWIQRLFSQRGGTTWGDIFMMNTGKPADPGGQLCQVVSSGHAWCLDGSGSPRVSRLDLDRVLHHEERHAAQWANRGYLGMLAGYGRELLRELAFGAVNKFEEDAGLSDGGYRA
;
A
#
# COMPACT_ATOMS: atom_id res chain seq x y z
N MET A 1 -21.49 2.41 4.69
CA MET A 1 -21.56 3.88 4.83
C MET A 1 -21.71 4.48 3.43
N ASP A 2 -22.39 5.62 3.31
CA ASP A 2 -22.54 6.31 2.03
C ASP A 2 -21.42 7.35 1.79
N ALA A 3 -21.44 7.96 0.61
CA ALA A 3 -20.46 8.95 0.18
C ALA A 3 -20.38 10.16 1.13
N GLN A 4 -21.53 10.61 1.63
CA GLN A 4 -21.60 11.71 2.61
C GLN A 4 -21.02 11.31 3.96
N GLY A 5 -21.33 10.10 4.44
CA GLY A 5 -20.77 9.55 5.67
C GLY A 5 -19.25 9.48 5.64
N TYR A 6 -18.66 9.00 4.53
CA TYR A 6 -17.20 8.97 4.39
C TYR A 6 -16.58 10.38 4.33
N CYS A 7 -17.26 11.35 3.71
CA CYS A 7 -16.80 12.73 3.69
C CYS A 7 -16.80 13.38 5.09
N MET A 8 -17.83 13.11 5.91
CA MET A 8 -17.87 13.54 7.30
C MET A 8 -16.75 12.87 8.10
N ARG A 9 -16.60 11.55 7.96
CA ARG A 9 -15.55 10.79 8.65
C ARG A 9 -14.13 11.24 8.27
N TRP A 10 -13.92 11.67 7.02
CA TRP A 10 -12.65 12.28 6.63
C TRP A 10 -12.34 13.53 7.45
N ARG A 11 -13.32 14.41 7.68
CA ARG A 11 -13.15 15.61 8.50
C ARG A 11 -12.88 15.24 9.96
N ASP A 12 -13.63 14.28 10.51
CA ASP A 12 -13.43 13.78 11.87
C ASP A 12 -12.04 13.15 12.03
N ASN A 13 -11.58 12.38 11.04
CA ASN A 13 -10.23 11.80 11.02
C ASN A 13 -9.16 12.89 11.01
N ALA A 14 -9.32 13.91 10.17
CA ALA A 14 -8.39 15.04 10.11
C ALA A 14 -8.32 15.78 11.45
N GLU A 15 -9.46 16.06 12.10
CA GLU A 15 -9.51 16.69 13.42
C GLU A 15 -8.84 15.82 14.49
N ARG A 16 -9.19 14.53 14.58
CA ARG A 16 -8.58 13.58 15.52
C ARG A 16 -7.05 13.45 15.35
N ARG A 17 -6.54 13.68 14.13
CA ARG A 17 -5.13 13.63 13.80
C ARG A 17 -4.42 14.99 13.92
N GLY A 18 -5.12 16.03 14.34
CA GLY A 18 -4.57 17.37 14.50
C GLY A 18 -4.23 18.07 13.19
N VAL A 19 -4.86 17.65 12.07
CA VAL A 19 -4.68 18.30 10.77
C VAL A 19 -5.43 19.64 10.80
N ALA A 20 -4.72 20.72 10.49
CA ALA A 20 -5.32 22.06 10.49
C ALA A 20 -6.43 22.19 9.43
N ALA A 21 -7.53 22.87 9.77
CA ALA A 21 -8.69 23.01 8.89
C ALA A 21 -8.36 23.60 7.50
N HIS A 22 -7.38 24.52 7.42
CA HIS A 22 -6.95 25.08 6.15
C HIS A 22 -6.29 24.05 5.22
N VAL A 23 -5.63 23.01 5.77
CA VAL A 23 -5.03 21.91 4.98
C VAL A 23 -6.13 21.05 4.37
N VAL A 24 -7.17 20.72 5.16
CA VAL A 24 -8.35 19.97 4.67
C VAL A 24 -9.07 20.76 3.57
N ALA A 25 -9.27 22.07 3.79
CA ALA A 25 -9.87 22.95 2.80
C ALA A 25 -9.03 23.05 1.52
N GLU A 26 -7.70 23.08 1.63
CA GLU A 26 -6.81 23.10 0.48
C GLU A 26 -6.86 21.80 -0.31
N ILE A 27 -6.85 20.63 0.35
CA ILE A 27 -7.01 19.33 -0.30
C ILE A 27 -8.35 19.28 -1.05
N ALA A 28 -9.45 19.70 -0.39
CA ALA A 28 -10.77 19.75 -1.00
C ALA A 28 -10.79 20.61 -2.26
N ARG A 29 -10.27 21.84 -2.18
CA ARG A 29 -10.27 22.79 -3.29
C ARG A 29 -9.34 22.37 -4.43
N ARG A 30 -8.12 21.95 -4.13
CA ARG A 30 -7.08 21.67 -5.15
C ARG A 30 -7.37 20.39 -5.90
N HIS A 31 -7.92 19.38 -5.22
CA HIS A 31 -8.13 18.05 -5.77
C HIS A 31 -9.59 17.72 -6.00
N ASP A 32 -10.51 18.67 -5.85
CA ASP A 32 -11.96 18.46 -5.98
C ASP A 32 -12.45 17.27 -5.13
N VAL A 33 -12.03 17.26 -3.85
CA VAL A 33 -12.48 16.24 -2.88
C VAL A 33 -13.84 16.67 -2.33
N THR A 34 -14.88 16.13 -2.94
CA THR A 34 -16.27 16.30 -2.53
C THR A 34 -16.83 14.99 -1.97
N ALA A 35 -18.02 15.03 -1.38
CA ALA A 35 -18.70 13.82 -0.94
C ALA A 35 -18.84 12.80 -2.06
N ALA A 36 -19.21 13.23 -3.28
CA ALA A 36 -19.34 12.36 -4.45
C ALA A 36 -18.07 11.54 -4.74
N ARG A 37 -16.89 12.11 -4.49
CA ARG A 37 -15.60 11.42 -4.71
C ARG A 37 -15.41 10.22 -3.78
N PHE A 38 -15.98 10.24 -2.57
CA PHE A 38 -15.99 9.08 -1.67
C PHE A 38 -16.96 7.98 -2.10
N GLY A 39 -17.81 8.24 -3.10
CA GLY A 39 -18.70 7.23 -3.68
C GLY A 39 -17.95 6.00 -4.20
N VAL A 40 -16.68 6.15 -4.59
CA VAL A 40 -15.84 5.01 -5.04
C VAL A 40 -15.73 3.91 -3.98
N LEU A 41 -15.73 4.27 -2.68
CA LEU A 41 -15.60 3.36 -1.55
C LEU A 41 -16.93 2.66 -1.19
N GLN A 42 -18.06 3.14 -1.71
CA GLN A 42 -19.36 2.54 -1.43
C GLN A 42 -19.42 1.10 -1.95
N GLY A 43 -19.94 0.21 -1.11
CA GLY A 43 -20.07 -1.22 -1.41
C GLY A 43 -18.76 -2.00 -1.33
N MET A 44 -17.64 -1.36 -0.99
CA MET A 44 -16.41 -2.05 -0.63
C MET A 44 -16.47 -2.49 0.84
N ALA A 45 -15.93 -3.68 1.15
CA ALA A 45 -15.81 -4.10 2.54
C ALA A 45 -14.68 -3.32 3.20
N GLU A 46 -15.03 -2.56 4.24
CA GLU A 46 -14.07 -1.82 5.04
C GLU A 46 -13.43 -2.74 6.09
N LEU A 47 -12.11 -2.66 6.21
CA LEU A 47 -11.32 -3.36 7.21
C LEU A 47 -10.63 -2.30 8.08
N GLU A 48 -10.60 -2.50 9.39
CA GLU A 48 -9.94 -1.57 10.31
C GLU A 48 -8.75 -2.25 11.00
N ASP A 49 -7.68 -1.49 11.16
CA ASP A 49 -6.53 -1.91 11.94
C ASP A 49 -6.69 -1.53 13.44
N PRO A 50 -5.80 -2.02 14.34
CA PRO A 50 -5.84 -1.67 15.76
C PRO A 50 -5.69 -0.17 16.07
N HIS A 51 -5.25 0.63 15.09
CA HIS A 51 -5.07 2.08 15.20
C HIS A 51 -6.24 2.88 14.60
N GLY A 52 -7.32 2.18 14.22
CA GLY A 52 -8.54 2.77 13.67
C GLY A 52 -8.37 3.34 12.28
N LYS A 53 -7.45 2.81 11.48
CA LYS A 53 -7.28 3.16 10.06
C LYS A 53 -8.09 2.24 9.18
N SER A 54 -8.70 2.83 8.17
CA SER A 54 -9.54 2.14 7.20
C SER A 54 -8.72 1.61 6.03
N PHE A 55 -8.97 0.36 5.67
CA PHE A 55 -8.57 -0.29 4.44
C PHE A 55 -9.83 -0.73 3.71
N PHE A 56 -9.79 -0.83 2.38
CA PHE A 56 -10.97 -1.22 1.60
C PHE A 56 -10.67 -2.38 0.68
N LEU A 57 -11.37 -3.49 0.89
CA LEU A 57 -11.29 -4.66 0.02
C LEU A 57 -11.86 -4.30 -1.35
N ILE A 58 -11.00 -4.38 -2.37
CA ILE A 58 -11.37 -4.10 -3.75
C ILE A 58 -12.29 -5.22 -4.25
N PRO A 59 -13.52 -4.89 -4.71
CA PRO A 59 -14.43 -5.89 -5.25
C PRO A 59 -13.83 -6.60 -6.47
N PRO A 60 -14.06 -7.90 -6.66
CA PRO A 60 -13.44 -8.67 -7.74
C PRO A 60 -13.85 -8.21 -9.15
N TYR A 61 -14.96 -7.45 -9.24
CA TYR A 61 -15.46 -6.85 -10.48
C TYR A 61 -14.98 -5.41 -10.70
N ALA A 62 -14.23 -4.82 -9.76
CA ALA A 62 -13.68 -3.49 -9.93
C ALA A 62 -12.60 -3.49 -11.01
N ASP A 63 -12.63 -2.47 -11.88
CA ASP A 63 -11.56 -2.24 -12.82
C ASP A 63 -10.38 -1.51 -12.17
N GLY A 64 -9.29 -1.37 -12.93
CA GLY A 64 -8.08 -0.69 -12.47
C GLY A 64 -8.31 0.77 -12.09
N ALA A 65 -9.20 1.48 -12.79
CA ALA A 65 -9.49 2.87 -12.51
C ALA A 65 -10.19 3.03 -11.15
N ARG A 66 -11.21 2.20 -10.89
CA ARG A 66 -11.89 2.16 -9.59
C ARG A 66 -10.95 1.75 -8.47
N ALA A 67 -10.05 0.80 -8.70
CA ALA A 67 -9.06 0.39 -7.70
C ALA A 67 -8.04 1.51 -7.38
N ARG A 68 -7.59 2.26 -8.39
CA ARG A 68 -6.71 3.42 -8.22
C ARG A 68 -7.40 4.53 -7.41
N ASP A 69 -8.62 4.86 -7.80
CA ASP A 69 -9.39 5.91 -7.14
C ASP A 69 -9.74 5.49 -5.70
N ALA A 70 -10.04 4.21 -5.45
CA ALA A 70 -10.22 3.68 -4.09
C ALA A 70 -8.94 3.79 -3.25
N ALA A 71 -7.77 3.48 -3.81
CA ALA A 71 -6.48 3.66 -3.12
C ALA A 71 -6.25 5.12 -2.72
N LEU A 72 -6.45 6.07 -3.65
CA LEU A 72 -6.33 7.50 -3.35
C LEU A 72 -7.32 7.95 -2.28
N MET A 73 -8.59 7.56 -2.41
CA MET A 73 -9.63 7.96 -1.48
C MET A 73 -9.46 7.32 -0.10
N THR A 74 -8.82 6.15 -0.01
CA THR A 74 -8.45 5.53 1.26
C THR A 74 -7.36 6.31 1.98
N TYR A 75 -6.32 6.77 1.28
CA TYR A 75 -5.33 7.70 1.85
C TYR A 75 -6.01 8.98 2.37
N ILE A 76 -6.84 9.61 1.53
CA ILE A 76 -7.52 10.86 1.89
C ILE A 76 -8.38 10.65 3.13
N LEU A 77 -9.22 9.62 3.16
CA LEU A 77 -10.13 9.30 4.25
C LEU A 77 -9.39 9.16 5.59
N ASN A 78 -8.24 8.48 5.61
CA ASN A 78 -7.49 8.23 6.84
C ASN A 78 -6.86 9.49 7.44
N ALA A 79 -6.62 10.51 6.63
CA ALA A 79 -6.02 11.79 7.01
C ALA A 79 -4.61 11.72 7.64
N ASP A 80 -3.98 10.54 7.63
CA ASP A 80 -2.61 10.26 8.09
C ASP A 80 -2.31 8.77 7.82
N THR A 81 -1.04 8.43 7.61
CA THR A 81 -0.61 7.03 7.46
C THR A 81 -0.31 6.36 8.80
N GLY A 82 -0.04 7.13 9.86
CA GLY A 82 0.38 6.61 11.17
C GLY A 82 1.88 6.31 11.29
N TYR A 83 2.62 6.39 10.19
CA TYR A 83 4.07 6.17 10.17
C TYR A 83 4.82 7.24 10.98
N GLY A 84 5.83 6.82 11.75
CA GLY A 84 6.68 7.73 12.53
C GLY A 84 6.02 8.37 13.76
N LYS A 85 4.85 7.87 14.22
CA LYS A 85 4.17 8.38 15.42
C LYS A 85 5.03 8.28 16.68
N ARG A 86 4.90 9.29 17.56
CA ARG A 86 5.59 9.35 18.86
C ARG A 86 5.27 8.12 19.72
N GLY A 87 6.32 7.53 20.31
CA GLY A 87 6.22 6.34 21.17
C GLY A 87 6.49 5.01 20.46
N GLY A 88 6.64 5.02 19.13
CA GLY A 88 7.06 3.87 18.34
C GLY A 88 8.57 3.65 18.31
N ARG A 89 9.00 2.52 17.72
CA ARG A 89 10.42 2.29 17.39
C ARG A 89 10.91 3.33 16.38
N PRO A 90 12.23 3.62 16.35
CA PRO A 90 12.82 4.46 15.31
C PRO A 90 12.44 3.94 13.92
N THR A 91 12.06 4.89 13.06
CA THR A 91 11.70 4.69 11.64
C THR A 91 12.87 5.14 10.76
N ASP A 92 13.01 4.58 9.57
CA ASP A 92 14.14 4.90 8.68
C ASP A 92 13.97 6.29 8.03
N PHE A 93 12.74 6.80 7.93
CA PHE A 93 12.41 8.08 7.33
C PHE A 93 11.48 8.92 8.23
N PRO A 94 11.48 10.26 8.06
CA PRO A 94 10.49 11.10 8.71
C PRO A 94 9.08 10.85 8.13
N ALA A 95 8.06 11.03 8.98
CA ALA A 95 6.67 11.01 8.55
C ALA A 95 6.41 12.10 7.49
N THR A 96 5.75 11.72 6.39
CA THR A 96 5.35 12.67 5.35
C THR A 96 4.08 13.40 5.78
N PRO A 97 4.06 14.75 5.82
CA PRO A 97 2.89 15.50 6.28
C PRO A 97 1.65 15.28 5.40
N TYR A 98 0.50 15.05 6.04
CA TYR A 98 -0.79 15.02 5.35
C TYR A 98 -1.09 16.41 4.76
N SER A 99 -1.11 16.51 3.43
CA SER A 99 -1.21 17.79 2.73
C SER A 99 -1.70 17.64 1.29
N ALA A 100 -2.11 18.76 0.68
CA ALA A 100 -2.46 18.77 -0.74
C ALA A 100 -1.27 18.45 -1.66
N ALA A 101 -0.05 18.79 -1.24
CA ALA A 101 1.18 18.40 -1.93
C ALA A 101 1.37 16.88 -1.91
N GLU A 102 1.12 16.24 -0.77
CA GLU A 102 1.24 14.79 -0.64
C GLU A 102 0.18 14.04 -1.45
N VAL A 103 -1.08 14.51 -1.45
CA VAL A 103 -2.12 13.99 -2.35
C VAL A 103 -1.68 14.10 -3.81
N THR A 104 -1.07 15.22 -4.20
CA THR A 104 -0.53 15.42 -5.55
C THR A 104 0.59 14.41 -5.87
N ARG A 105 1.49 14.16 -4.92
CA ARG A 105 2.59 13.19 -5.07
C ARG A 105 2.06 11.79 -5.29
N ILE A 106 1.06 11.36 -4.50
CA ILE A 106 0.41 10.06 -4.65
C ILE A 106 -0.26 9.96 -6.02
N MET A 107 -0.99 10.98 -6.46
CA MET A 107 -1.62 10.99 -7.80
C MET A 107 -0.59 10.86 -8.93
N PHE A 108 0.56 11.54 -8.83
CA PHE A 108 1.64 11.40 -9.81
C PHE A 108 2.25 9.99 -9.80
N ARG A 109 2.50 9.41 -8.62
CA ARG A 109 2.98 8.03 -8.47
C ARG A 109 2.01 7.03 -9.11
N GLN A 110 0.72 7.14 -8.78
CA GLN A 110 -0.33 6.29 -9.34
C GLN A 110 -0.45 6.42 -10.86
N ASN A 111 -0.27 7.63 -11.42
CA ASN A 111 -0.32 7.85 -12.87
C ASN A 111 0.91 7.28 -13.60
N ALA A 112 2.10 7.42 -13.01
CA ALA A 112 3.33 6.80 -13.54
C ALA A 112 3.23 5.27 -13.50
N ASN A 113 2.60 4.74 -12.44
CA ASN A 113 2.32 3.32 -12.25
C ASN A 113 0.97 2.87 -12.84
N ARG A 114 0.30 3.66 -13.70
CA ARG A 114 -1.07 3.34 -14.20
C ARG A 114 -1.18 1.94 -14.83
N TRP A 115 -0.08 1.45 -15.38
CA TRP A 115 0.02 0.13 -16.00
C TRP A 115 -0.25 -1.00 -15.00
N SER A 116 0.11 -0.85 -13.71
CA SER A 116 -0.17 -1.87 -12.68
C SER A 116 -1.66 -1.93 -12.36
N TYR A 117 -2.35 -0.79 -12.37
CA TYR A 117 -3.79 -0.74 -12.23
C TYR A 117 -4.52 -1.35 -13.43
N CYS A 118 -4.18 -0.93 -14.65
CA CYS A 118 -4.90 -1.35 -15.85
C CYS A 118 -4.70 -2.84 -16.18
N ARG A 119 -3.49 -3.38 -15.96
CA ARG A 119 -3.14 -4.75 -16.33
C ARG A 119 -3.26 -5.72 -15.15
N ASP A 120 -2.73 -5.33 -13.99
CA ASP A 120 -2.43 -6.29 -12.94
C ASP A 120 -3.59 -6.45 -11.94
N VAL A 121 -4.42 -5.41 -11.71
CA VAL A 121 -5.65 -5.55 -10.89
C VAL A 121 -6.62 -6.60 -11.46
N PRO A 122 -7.03 -6.54 -12.75
CA PRO A 122 -7.88 -7.56 -13.33
C PRO A 122 -7.21 -8.94 -13.35
N PHE A 123 -5.88 -8.98 -13.55
CA PHE A 123 -5.12 -10.22 -13.55
C PHE A 123 -5.16 -10.89 -12.17
N VAL A 124 -4.89 -10.16 -11.09
CA VAL A 124 -4.93 -10.68 -9.72
C VAL A 124 -6.31 -11.26 -9.41
N HIS A 125 -7.39 -10.52 -9.68
CA HIS A 125 -8.74 -10.99 -9.40
C HIS A 125 -9.15 -12.23 -10.22
N ARG A 126 -8.80 -12.29 -11.50
CA ARG A 126 -9.07 -13.47 -12.36
C ARG A 126 -8.30 -14.72 -11.92
N ASN A 127 -7.15 -14.55 -11.28
CA ASN A 127 -6.34 -15.64 -10.75
C ASN A 127 -6.66 -15.95 -9.27
N GLY A 128 -7.83 -15.53 -8.78
CA GLY A 128 -8.30 -15.82 -7.44
C GLY A 128 -7.73 -14.93 -6.34
N GLY A 129 -6.79 -14.03 -6.65
CA GLY A 129 -6.22 -13.10 -5.68
C GLY A 129 -7.18 -11.98 -5.29
N ARG A 130 -6.88 -11.32 -4.17
CA ARG A 130 -7.64 -10.18 -3.64
C ARG A 130 -6.70 -9.04 -3.29
N LEU A 131 -7.25 -7.83 -3.33
CA LEU A 131 -6.52 -6.58 -3.16
C LEU A 131 -7.29 -5.71 -2.16
N VAL A 132 -6.55 -4.98 -1.33
CA VAL A 132 -7.08 -3.93 -0.46
C VAL A 132 -6.42 -2.60 -0.82
N ALA A 133 -7.20 -1.53 -0.83
CA ALA A 133 -6.68 -0.16 -0.81
C ALA A 133 -6.13 0.15 0.59
N THR A 134 -4.93 0.72 0.64
CA THR A 134 -4.23 1.00 1.90
C THR A 134 -4.22 2.49 2.26
N PRO A 135 -4.00 2.83 3.54
CA PRO A 135 -3.82 4.21 3.98
C PRO A 135 -2.65 4.95 3.33
N ASN A 136 -1.74 4.29 2.60
CA ASN A 136 -0.58 4.88 1.92
C ASN A 136 -0.87 5.23 0.45
N GLY A 137 -2.13 5.07 0.02
CA GLY A 137 -2.55 5.41 -1.34
C GLY A 137 -2.17 4.39 -2.39
N MET A 138 -1.79 3.16 -1.98
CA MET A 138 -1.42 2.05 -2.86
C MET A 138 -2.33 0.84 -2.62
N LEU A 139 -2.11 -0.23 -3.39
CA LEU A 139 -2.80 -1.51 -3.20
C LEU A 139 -1.90 -2.50 -2.47
N MET A 140 -2.48 -3.31 -1.59
CA MET A 140 -1.85 -4.47 -0.98
C MET A 140 -2.65 -5.73 -1.34
N GLY A 141 -1.98 -6.82 -1.64
CA GLY A 141 -2.60 -7.99 -2.25
C GLY A 141 -2.11 -9.33 -1.71
N LEU A 142 -3.01 -10.32 -1.81
CA LEU A 142 -2.74 -11.73 -1.55
C LEU A 142 -3.25 -12.61 -2.69
N GLY A 143 -2.52 -13.70 -2.95
CA GLY A 143 -2.82 -14.64 -4.03
C GLY A 143 -2.48 -14.09 -5.42
N GLY A 144 -2.66 -14.90 -6.46
CA GLY A 144 -2.19 -14.58 -7.82
C GLY A 144 -1.13 -15.58 -8.33
N ASN A 145 -0.77 -15.45 -9.61
CA ASN A 145 0.02 -16.46 -10.34
C ASN A 145 1.55 -16.25 -10.28
N TRP A 146 2.29 -17.30 -10.65
CA TRP A 146 3.73 -17.57 -10.41
C TRP A 146 4.75 -16.44 -10.65
N ILE A 147 4.53 -15.48 -11.55
CA ILE A 147 5.48 -14.38 -11.81
C ILE A 147 5.66 -13.49 -10.58
N GLN A 148 4.62 -13.31 -9.76
CA GLN A 148 4.68 -12.55 -8.51
C GLN A 148 5.46 -13.29 -7.40
N ARG A 149 5.62 -14.61 -7.52
CA ARG A 149 6.37 -15.45 -6.57
C ARG A 149 7.88 -15.45 -6.85
N LEU A 150 8.30 -15.21 -8.10
CA LEU A 150 9.72 -15.23 -8.48
C LEU A 150 10.56 -14.14 -7.80
N PHE A 151 9.94 -13.03 -7.41
CA PHE A 151 10.62 -11.88 -6.82
C PHE A 151 10.41 -11.76 -5.29
N SER A 152 9.63 -12.66 -4.69
CA SER A 152 9.30 -12.62 -3.26
C SER A 152 10.34 -13.38 -2.42
N GLN A 153 11.48 -12.74 -2.15
CA GLN A 153 12.27 -13.11 -0.97
C GLN A 153 11.92 -12.17 0.20
N ARG A 154 11.71 -12.75 1.38
CA ARG A 154 11.62 -12.12 2.73
C ARG A 154 10.36 -11.37 3.21
N GLY A 155 9.37 -11.02 2.39
CA GLY A 155 8.11 -10.46 2.93
C GLY A 155 6.99 -10.20 1.92
N GLY A 156 7.37 -9.89 0.69
CA GLY A 156 6.46 -9.62 -0.42
C GLY A 156 7.23 -8.97 -1.56
N THR A 157 6.53 -8.41 -2.52
CA THR A 157 7.14 -7.66 -3.62
C THR A 157 6.21 -6.53 -4.03
N THR A 158 6.76 -5.31 -4.10
CA THR A 158 6.06 -4.20 -4.74
C THR A 158 6.30 -4.17 -6.25
N TRP A 159 5.19 -4.10 -6.98
CA TRP A 159 5.13 -4.11 -8.44
C TRP A 159 4.25 -2.94 -8.92
N GLY A 160 4.89 -1.86 -9.36
CA GLY A 160 4.19 -0.60 -9.60
C GLY A 160 3.59 -0.05 -8.31
N ASP A 161 2.27 0.08 -8.24
CA ASP A 161 1.54 0.52 -7.03
C ASP A 161 0.86 -0.63 -6.26
N ILE A 162 1.28 -1.87 -6.50
CA ILE A 162 0.71 -3.06 -5.85
C ILE A 162 1.79 -3.77 -5.04
N PHE A 163 1.63 -3.81 -3.73
CA PHE A 163 2.41 -4.65 -2.83
C PHE A 163 1.76 -6.02 -2.70
N MET A 164 2.43 -7.07 -3.19
CA MET A 164 1.97 -8.45 -3.06
C MET A 164 2.69 -9.12 -1.89
N MET A 165 1.96 -9.46 -0.83
CA MET A 165 2.57 -10.14 0.32
C MET A 165 2.83 -11.62 0.00
N ASN A 166 3.92 -12.15 0.55
CA ASN A 166 4.26 -13.56 0.40
C ASN A 166 3.70 -14.38 1.58
N THR A 167 2.45 -14.85 1.45
CA THR A 167 1.78 -15.75 2.42
C THR A 167 1.35 -17.07 1.78
N GLY A 168 1.96 -17.50 0.68
CA GLY A 168 1.65 -18.79 0.05
C GLY A 168 0.43 -18.75 -0.88
N LYS A 169 -0.40 -19.80 -0.88
CA LYS A 169 -1.67 -19.89 -1.64
C LYS A 169 -2.84 -19.98 -0.65
N PRO A 170 -3.37 -18.86 -0.15
CA PRO A 170 -4.52 -18.90 0.74
C PRO A 170 -5.77 -19.41 0.02
N ALA A 171 -6.56 -20.23 0.70
CA ALA A 171 -7.87 -20.67 0.22
C ALA A 171 -8.88 -19.51 0.19
N ASP A 172 -8.76 -18.58 1.14
CA ASP A 172 -9.50 -17.32 1.17
C ASP A 172 -8.55 -16.13 1.32
N PRO A 173 -8.07 -15.55 0.20
CA PRO A 173 -7.18 -14.39 0.22
C PRO A 173 -7.84 -13.14 0.85
N GLY A 174 -9.17 -13.00 0.74
CA GLY A 174 -9.90 -11.86 1.32
C GLY A 174 -9.96 -11.94 2.84
N GLY A 175 -10.31 -13.12 3.37
CA GLY A 175 -10.28 -13.38 4.81
C GLY A 175 -8.88 -13.27 5.40
N GLN A 176 -7.84 -13.72 4.68
CA GLN A 176 -6.46 -13.54 5.15
C GLN A 176 -6.04 -12.06 5.14
N LEU A 177 -6.41 -11.27 4.13
CA LEU A 177 -6.16 -9.82 4.14
C LEU A 177 -6.84 -9.13 5.34
N CYS A 178 -8.06 -9.55 5.69
CA CYS A 178 -8.73 -9.09 6.90
C CYS A 178 -7.91 -9.40 8.16
N GLN A 179 -7.41 -10.63 8.31
CA GLN A 179 -6.55 -11.01 9.45
C GLN A 179 -5.25 -10.20 9.51
N VAL A 180 -4.61 -9.94 8.36
CA VAL A 180 -3.41 -9.10 8.29
C VAL A 180 -3.72 -7.69 8.80
N VAL A 181 -4.74 -7.04 8.23
CA VAL A 181 -5.12 -5.66 8.59
C VAL A 181 -5.50 -5.57 10.06
N SER A 182 -6.37 -6.45 10.54
CA SER A 182 -6.82 -6.44 11.94
C SER A 182 -5.71 -6.77 12.94
N SER A 183 -4.63 -7.45 12.51
CA SER A 183 -3.46 -7.67 13.37
C SER A 183 -2.56 -6.44 13.50
N GLY A 184 -2.60 -5.50 12.55
CA GLY A 184 -1.69 -4.35 12.48
C GLY A 184 -0.22 -4.75 12.23
N HIS A 185 0.05 -6.00 11.88
CA HIS A 185 1.40 -6.52 11.68
C HIS A 185 1.53 -7.14 10.28
N ALA A 186 2.73 -7.08 9.72
CA ALA A 186 3.04 -7.79 8.49
C ALA A 186 3.04 -9.31 8.70
N TRP A 187 2.74 -10.07 7.66
CA TRP A 187 2.75 -11.53 7.69
C TRP A 187 3.77 -12.05 6.68
N CYS A 188 4.44 -13.14 7.03
CA CYS A 188 5.38 -13.83 6.14
C CYS A 188 5.21 -15.35 6.24
N LEU A 189 5.84 -16.07 5.32
CA LEU A 189 5.97 -17.53 5.45
C LEU A 189 7.03 -17.87 6.52
N ASP A 190 6.70 -18.81 7.39
CA ASP A 190 7.67 -19.45 8.26
C ASP A 190 8.51 -20.50 7.51
N GLY A 191 9.45 -21.13 8.20
CA GLY A 191 10.31 -22.18 7.62
C GLY A 191 9.55 -23.42 7.13
N SER A 192 8.28 -23.59 7.50
CA SER A 192 7.40 -24.67 7.03
C SER A 192 6.57 -24.27 5.80
N GLY A 193 6.64 -23.00 5.38
CA GLY A 193 5.79 -22.45 4.32
C GLY A 193 4.38 -22.10 4.80
N SER A 194 4.17 -21.98 6.12
CA SER A 194 2.89 -21.55 6.71
C SER A 194 2.89 -20.04 6.97
N PRO A 195 1.78 -19.32 6.74
CA PRO A 195 1.68 -17.90 7.05
C PRO A 195 1.75 -17.65 8.56
N ARG A 196 2.57 -16.69 8.97
CA ARG A 196 2.73 -16.29 10.37
C ARG A 196 2.82 -14.78 10.50
N VAL A 197 2.22 -14.26 11.58
CA VAL A 197 2.36 -12.87 12.02
C VAL A 197 3.83 -12.58 12.32
N SER A 198 4.38 -11.55 11.68
CA SER A 198 5.71 -11.01 11.95
C SER A 198 5.69 -10.01 13.12
N ARG A 199 6.86 -9.67 13.64
CA ARG A 199 7.02 -8.59 14.63
C ARG A 199 7.07 -7.19 13.98
N LEU A 200 6.98 -7.14 12.65
CA LEU A 200 7.01 -5.89 11.89
C LEU A 200 5.60 -5.28 11.87
N ASP A 201 5.56 -4.00 12.21
CA ASP A 201 4.37 -3.17 12.09
C ASP A 201 3.98 -3.06 10.62
N LEU A 202 2.68 -3.25 10.33
CA LEU A 202 2.16 -3.18 8.97
C LEU A 202 2.38 -1.78 8.35
N ASP A 203 2.37 -0.72 9.15
CA ASP A 203 2.54 0.66 8.69
C ASP A 203 3.96 0.92 8.21
N ARG A 204 4.93 0.33 8.91
CA ARG A 204 6.35 0.43 8.53
C ARG A 204 6.61 -0.30 7.23
N VAL A 205 6.05 -1.49 7.08
CA VAL A 205 6.14 -2.25 5.83
C VAL A 205 5.44 -1.49 4.71
N LEU A 206 4.20 -1.03 4.89
CA LEU A 206 3.51 -0.27 3.87
C LEU A 206 4.22 1.04 3.49
N HIS A 207 4.93 1.69 4.43
CA HIS A 207 5.76 2.83 4.11
C HIS A 207 6.99 2.45 3.27
N HIS A 208 7.69 1.38 3.65
CA HIS A 208 8.80 0.83 2.88
C HIS A 208 8.36 0.47 1.45
N GLU A 209 7.24 -0.23 1.31
CA GLU A 209 6.67 -0.62 0.02
C GLU A 209 6.18 0.58 -0.81
N GLU A 210 5.70 1.65 -0.16
CA GLU A 210 5.38 2.90 -0.84
C GLU A 210 6.60 3.54 -1.50
N ARG A 211 7.78 3.43 -0.86
CA ARG A 211 9.03 3.91 -1.45
C ARG A 211 9.45 3.07 -2.65
N HIS A 212 9.26 1.76 -2.62
CA HIS A 212 9.42 0.93 -3.82
C HIS A 212 8.45 1.34 -4.92
N ALA A 213 7.20 1.66 -4.60
CA ALA A 213 6.25 2.17 -5.58
C ALA A 213 6.71 3.51 -6.21
N ALA A 214 7.34 4.39 -5.41
CA ALA A 214 7.96 5.61 -5.91
C ALA A 214 9.19 5.34 -6.80
N GLN A 215 10.00 4.34 -6.48
CA GLN A 215 11.11 3.89 -7.34
C GLN A 215 10.59 3.38 -8.70
N TRP A 216 9.50 2.61 -8.71
CA TRP A 216 8.81 2.20 -9.94
C TRP A 216 8.31 3.40 -10.76
N ALA A 217 7.68 4.38 -10.11
CA ALA A 217 7.19 5.58 -10.77
C ALA A 217 8.32 6.39 -11.42
N ASN A 218 9.48 6.51 -10.75
CA ASN A 218 10.62 7.28 -11.22
C ASN A 218 11.39 6.61 -12.36
N ARG A 219 11.58 5.28 -12.29
CA ARG A 219 12.36 4.52 -13.28
C ARG A 219 11.51 4.01 -14.45
N GLY A 220 10.19 3.92 -14.27
CA GLY A 220 9.27 3.34 -15.23
C GLY A 220 9.41 1.81 -15.34
N TYR A 221 8.43 1.19 -16.01
CA TYR A 221 8.34 -0.27 -16.13
C TYR A 221 9.61 -0.93 -16.69
N LEU A 222 10.15 -0.39 -17.79
CA LEU A 222 11.36 -0.92 -18.43
C LEU A 222 12.63 -0.63 -17.62
N GLY A 223 12.73 0.55 -17.01
CA GLY A 223 13.88 0.93 -16.19
C GLY A 223 13.99 0.11 -14.92
N MET A 224 12.86 -0.30 -14.33
CA MET A 224 12.85 -1.23 -13.21
C MET A 224 13.14 -2.67 -13.64
N LEU A 225 12.62 -3.18 -14.76
CA LEU A 225 13.00 -4.52 -15.23
C LEU A 225 14.50 -4.62 -15.52
N ALA A 226 15.11 -3.59 -16.11
CA ALA A 226 16.55 -3.52 -16.30
C ALA A 226 17.32 -3.40 -14.97
N GLY A 227 16.80 -2.61 -14.02
CA GLY A 227 17.36 -2.44 -12.67
C GLY A 227 17.33 -3.74 -11.85
N TYR A 228 16.16 -4.39 -11.76
CA TYR A 228 15.97 -5.68 -11.11
C TYR A 228 16.84 -6.76 -11.73
N GLY A 229 16.94 -6.84 -13.06
CA GLY A 229 17.82 -7.81 -13.71
C GLY A 229 19.29 -7.63 -13.33
N ARG A 230 19.76 -6.37 -13.26
CA ARG A 230 21.14 -6.04 -12.87
C ARG A 230 21.41 -6.34 -11.40
N GLU A 231 20.44 -6.11 -10.52
CA GLU A 231 20.63 -6.33 -9.09
C GLU A 231 20.39 -7.77 -8.66
N LEU A 232 19.47 -8.49 -9.30
CA LEU A 232 19.35 -9.94 -9.14
C LEU A 232 20.66 -10.63 -9.54
N LEU A 233 21.30 -10.19 -10.64
CA LEU A 233 22.64 -10.63 -11.02
C LEU A 233 23.69 -10.27 -9.97
N ARG A 234 23.60 -9.09 -9.35
CA ARG A 234 24.56 -8.63 -8.33
C ARG A 234 24.38 -9.37 -7.00
N GLU A 235 23.16 -9.66 -6.60
CA GLU A 235 22.82 -10.41 -5.40
C GLU A 235 23.21 -11.89 -5.56
N LEU A 236 22.92 -12.51 -6.71
CA LEU A 236 23.37 -13.87 -7.02
C LEU A 236 24.90 -13.99 -7.15
N ALA A 237 25.58 -12.99 -7.73
CA ALA A 237 27.02 -13.06 -7.94
C ALA A 237 27.86 -12.60 -6.73
N PHE A 238 27.33 -11.72 -5.87
CA PHE A 238 28.12 -11.07 -4.81
C PHE A 238 27.47 -11.08 -3.41
N GLY A 239 26.24 -11.59 -3.24
CA GLY A 239 25.57 -11.67 -1.92
C GLY A 239 25.34 -10.32 -1.24
N ALA A 240 25.38 -9.21 -1.99
CA ALA A 240 25.30 -7.85 -1.47
C ALA A 240 23.85 -7.41 -1.25
N VAL A 241 23.61 -6.61 -0.20
CA VAL A 241 22.32 -5.94 0.02
C VAL A 241 21.98 -5.08 -1.21
N ASN A 242 20.71 -5.17 -1.62
CA ASN A 242 20.18 -4.50 -2.78
C ASN A 242 20.05 -2.98 -2.48
N LYS A 243 20.50 -2.11 -3.41
CA LYS A 243 20.46 -0.64 -3.19
C LYS A 243 19.04 -0.09 -3.12
N PHE A 244 18.07 -0.75 -3.78
CA PHE A 244 16.67 -0.38 -3.64
C PHE A 244 16.14 -0.60 -2.23
N GLU A 245 16.58 -1.67 -1.56
CA GLU A 245 16.20 -1.99 -0.17
C GLU A 245 16.80 -0.98 0.81
N GLU A 246 18.06 -0.56 0.58
CA GLU A 246 18.68 0.54 1.33
C GLU A 246 17.91 1.85 1.16
N ASP A 247 17.61 2.23 -0.08
CA ASP A 247 16.85 3.44 -0.40
C ASP A 247 15.40 3.39 0.12
N ALA A 248 14.82 2.20 0.29
CA ALA A 248 13.48 1.97 0.83
C ALA A 248 13.43 1.85 2.35
N GLY A 249 14.59 1.74 3.02
CA GLY A 249 14.70 1.64 4.48
C GLY A 249 14.76 0.19 4.94
N LEU A 250 15.96 -0.24 5.33
CA LEU A 250 16.23 -1.62 5.74
C LEU A 250 15.45 -2.03 6.99
N SER A 251 15.41 -1.20 8.03
CA SER A 251 14.76 -1.54 9.30
C SER A 251 13.24 -1.60 9.16
N ASP A 252 12.67 -0.71 8.36
CA ASP A 252 11.24 -0.66 8.05
C ASP A 252 10.81 -1.87 7.19
N GLY A 253 11.68 -2.35 6.30
CA GLY A 253 11.52 -3.62 5.56
C GLY A 253 11.86 -4.88 6.37
N GLY A 254 12.38 -4.74 7.60
CA GLY A 254 12.73 -5.84 8.50
C GLY A 254 14.12 -6.45 8.31
N TYR A 255 14.97 -5.82 7.52
CA TYR A 255 16.40 -6.13 7.41
C TYR A 255 17.18 -5.53 8.59
N ARG A 256 18.37 -6.08 8.85
CA ARG A 256 19.33 -5.47 9.78
C ARG A 256 20.00 -4.30 9.06
N ALA A 257 19.83 -3.09 9.58
CA ALA A 257 20.63 -1.92 9.24
C ALA A 257 22.03 -2.02 9.89
#